data_AF-A0A7W7GVI3-F1
#
_entry.id   AF-A0A7W7GVI3-F1
#
_cell.length_a   1.000
_cell.length_b   1.000
_cell.length_c   1.000
_cell.angle_alpha   90.00
_cell.angle_beta   90.00
_cell.angle_gamma   90.00
#
_symmetry.space_group_name_H-M   'P 1'
#
loop_
_entity.id
_entity.type
_entity.pdbx_description
1 polymer ?
#
loop_
_entity_poly.entity_id
_entity_poly.type
_entity_poly.pdbx_seq_one_letter_code
_entity_poly.pdbx_strand_id
1 'polypeptide(L)'
;MVDVDEAAPADIVDRLLWQDAQQMLGRHLTAGPDGNCVWCGWRWPCSARRLAERADAVSRRPWREAWTLRHDRNSLPASMTDRGRLEHNHHHRRYLD
;
A
#
# COMPACT_ATOMS: atom_id res chain seq x y z
N MET A 1 21.46 1.73 25.52
CA MET A 1 21.56 2.90 24.63
C MET A 1 20.92 2.46 23.32
N VAL A 2 19.66 2.84 23.09
CA VAL A 2 18.94 2.49 21.86
C VAL A 2 19.40 3.53 20.85
N ASP A 3 20.11 3.10 19.82
CA ASP A 3 20.44 3.95 18.68
C ASP A 3 19.10 4.31 18.03
N VAL A 4 18.59 5.49 18.38
CA VAL A 4 17.41 6.06 17.77
C VAL A 4 17.85 6.39 16.36
N ASP A 5 17.55 5.45 15.46
CA ASP A 5 17.68 5.56 14.01
C ASP A 5 17.27 6.99 13.61
N GLU A 6 18.27 7.83 13.35
CA GLU A 6 18.13 9.20 12.88
C GLU A 6 18.15 9.24 11.34
N ALA A 7 18.00 8.06 10.70
CA ALA A 7 18.18 7.87 9.27
C ALA A 7 16.86 7.79 8.49
N ALA A 8 15.72 7.56 9.15
CA ALA A 8 14.41 7.55 8.49
C ALA A 8 13.96 9.00 8.17
N PRO A 9 13.69 9.34 6.90
CA PRO A 9 13.13 10.63 6.52
C PRO A 9 11.81 10.93 7.24
N ALA A 10 11.54 12.21 7.53
CA ALA A 10 10.36 12.64 8.28
C ALA A 10 9.02 12.34 7.57
N ASP A 11 9.04 12.05 6.26
CA ASP A 11 7.88 11.67 5.47
C ASP A 11 7.58 10.16 5.49
N ILE A 12 8.41 9.34 6.14
CA ILE A 12 8.15 7.91 6.31
C ILE A 12 7.10 7.68 7.40
N VAL A 13 5.98 7.08 7.03
CA VAL A 13 4.86 6.75 7.92
C VAL A 13 4.97 5.32 8.44
N ASP A 14 5.38 4.37 7.59
CA ASP A 14 5.66 2.99 7.98
C ASP A 14 7.17 2.71 7.90
N ARG A 15 7.84 2.91 9.05
CA ARG A 15 9.29 2.78 9.15
C ARG A 15 9.80 1.37 8.89
N LEU A 16 9.07 0.35 9.34
CA LEU A 16 9.49 -1.04 9.18
C LEU A 16 9.41 -1.46 7.71
N LEU A 17 8.31 -1.09 7.04
CA LEU A 17 8.16 -1.31 5.61
C LEU A 17 9.23 -0.56 4.80
N TRP A 18 9.55 0.67 5.18
CA TRP A 18 10.63 1.43 4.56
C TRP A 18 12.00 0.77 4.76
N GLN A 19 12.36 0.37 5.97
CA GLN A 19 13.65 -0.30 6.23
C GLN A 19 13.79 -1.61 5.44
N ASP A 20 12.72 -2.40 5.33
CA ASP A 20 12.70 -3.61 4.48
C ASP A 20 12.92 -3.27 3.01
N ALA A 21 12.20 -2.27 2.49
CA ALA A 21 12.36 -1.77 1.13
C ALA A 21 13.80 -1.32 0.84
N GLN A 22 14.41 -0.55 1.75
CA GLN A 22 15.78 -0.06 1.58
C GLN A 22 16.81 -1.20 1.60
N GLN A 23 16.64 -2.21 2.47
CA GLN A 23 17.51 -3.40 2.48
C GLN A 23 17.39 -4.19 1.17
N MET A 24 16.17 -4.36 0.65
CA MET A 24 15.97 -5.02 -0.64
C MET A 24 16.59 -4.21 -1.79
N LEU A 25 16.38 -2.89 -1.83
CA LEU A 25 16.98 -2.03 -2.85
C LEU A 25 18.50 -2.08 -2.80
N GLY A 26 19.10 -2.09 -1.60
CA GLY A 26 20.56 -2.20 -1.41
C GLY A 26 21.15 -3.51 -1.94
N ARG A 27 20.39 -4.61 -1.91
CA ARG A 27 20.81 -5.90 -2.50
C ARG A 27 20.59 -5.92 -4.01
N HIS A 28 19.54 -5.27 -4.49
CA HIS A 28 19.16 -5.23 -5.90
C HIS A 28 19.53 -3.88 -6.56
N LEU A 29 20.81 -3.47 -6.46
CA LEU A 29 21.30 -2.17 -6.96
C LEU A 29 21.76 -2.18 -8.42
N THR A 30 22.27 -3.31 -8.90
CA THR A 30 23.03 -3.34 -10.17
C THR A 30 22.58 -4.47 -11.09
N ALA A 31 22.57 -4.17 -12.39
CA ALA A 31 22.54 -5.16 -13.46
C ALA A 31 23.96 -5.61 -13.81
N GLY A 32 24.18 -6.91 -13.97
CA GLY A 32 25.40 -7.47 -14.53
C GLY A 32 25.48 -7.24 -16.05
N PRO A 33 26.61 -7.61 -16.67
CA PRO A 33 26.87 -7.40 -18.10
C PRO A 33 25.82 -8.05 -19.01
N ASP A 34 25.16 -9.11 -18.54
CA ASP A 34 24.11 -9.83 -19.28
C ASP A 34 22.73 -9.16 -19.22
N GLY A 35 22.61 -7.98 -18.58
CA GLY A 35 21.33 -7.30 -18.38
C GLY A 35 20.45 -7.93 -17.28
N ASN A 36 21.02 -8.83 -16.47
CA ASN A 36 20.36 -9.49 -15.35
C ASN A 36 20.80 -8.88 -14.01
N CYS A 37 19.93 -8.87 -13.02
CA CYS A 37 20.27 -8.44 -11.66
C CYS A 37 21.39 -9.33 -11.09
N VAL A 38 22.46 -8.72 -10.59
CA VAL A 38 23.60 -9.47 -10.03
C VAL A 38 23.23 -10.31 -8.81
N TRP A 39 22.18 -9.92 -8.08
CA TRP A 39 21.80 -10.57 -6.82
C TRP A 39 20.82 -11.73 -7.01
N CYS A 40 19.86 -11.61 -7.94
CA CYS A 40 18.85 -12.65 -8.15
C CYS A 40 18.87 -13.30 -9.54
N GLY A 41 19.75 -12.88 -10.45
CA GLY A 41 19.90 -13.46 -11.79
C GLY A 41 18.76 -13.16 -12.78
N TRP A 42 17.65 -12.57 -12.32
CA TRP A 42 16.52 -12.20 -13.17
C TRP A 42 16.78 -10.93 -13.98
N ARG A 43 16.12 -10.82 -15.14
CA ARG A 43 16.20 -9.64 -16.02
C ARG A 43 15.97 -8.33 -15.28
N TRP A 44 16.87 -7.37 -15.51
CA TRP A 44 16.82 -6.06 -14.89
C TRP A 44 15.84 -5.10 -15.60
N PRO A 45 15.10 -4.24 -14.87
CA PRO A 45 14.92 -4.24 -13.41
C PRO A 45 14.06 -5.44 -12.98
N CYS A 46 14.54 -6.18 -11.99
CA CYS A 46 13.90 -7.42 -11.55
C CYS A 46 12.63 -7.17 -10.71
N SER A 47 11.78 -8.19 -10.60
CA SER A 47 10.51 -8.11 -9.85
C SER A 47 10.73 -7.74 -8.37
N ALA A 48 11.81 -8.21 -7.75
CA ALA A 48 12.16 -7.89 -6.37
C ALA A 48 12.47 -6.40 -6.19
N ARG A 49 13.23 -5.81 -7.12
CA ARG A 49 13.50 -4.36 -7.13
C ARG A 49 12.21 -3.56 -7.30
N ARG A 50 11.36 -3.92 -8.26
CA ARG A 50 10.07 -3.24 -8.48
C ARG A 50 9.13 -3.36 -7.28
N LEU A 51 9.21 -4.45 -6.53
CA LEU A 51 8.45 -4.61 -5.29
C LEU A 51 8.98 -3.66 -4.21
N ALA A 52 10.30 -3.60 -4.03
CA ALA A 52 10.94 -2.72 -3.05
C ALA A 52 10.69 -1.23 -3.37
N GLU A 53 10.75 -0.81 -4.64
CA GLU A 53 10.38 0.55 -5.07
C GLU A 53 8.92 0.90 -4.72
N ARG A 54 8.00 -0.05 -4.87
CA ARG A 54 6.60 0.15 -4.45
C ARG A 54 6.46 0.21 -2.94
N ALA A 55 7.23 -0.60 -2.20
CA ALA A 55 7.21 -0.59 -0.74
C ALA A 55 7.74 0.73 -0.16
N ASP A 56 8.80 1.32 -0.73
CA ASP A 56 9.27 2.67 -0.36
C ASP A 56 8.21 3.75 -0.68
N ALA A 57 7.55 3.65 -1.83
CA ALA A 57 6.49 4.60 -2.17
C ALA A 57 5.26 4.50 -1.23
N VAL A 58 4.92 3.29 -0.78
CA VAL A 58 3.79 3.06 0.15
C VAL A 58 4.16 3.40 1.58
N SER A 59 5.40 3.20 2.01
CA SER A 59 5.83 3.54 3.37
C SER A 59 5.74 5.04 3.67
N ARG A 60 5.84 5.89 2.63
CA ARG A 60 5.61 7.35 2.70
C ARG A 60 4.14 7.75 2.73
N ARG A 61 3.22 6.85 2.36
CA ARG A 61 1.80 7.20 2.30
C ARG A 61 1.22 7.25 3.71
N PRO A 62 0.47 8.31 4.06
CA PRO A 62 -0.22 8.38 5.33
C PRO A 62 -1.26 7.25 5.41
N TRP A 63 -0.93 6.19 6.15
CA TRP A 63 -1.87 5.13 6.51
C TRP A 63 -3.17 5.70 7.11
N ARG A 64 -3.05 6.85 7.80
CA ARG A 64 -4.19 7.62 8.31
C ARG A 64 -5.18 8.01 7.22
N GLU A 65 -4.76 8.52 6.07
CA GLU A 65 -5.72 8.94 5.03
C GLU A 65 -6.47 7.74 4.44
N ALA A 66 -5.77 6.63 4.19
CA ALA A 66 -6.42 5.41 3.68
C ALA A 66 -7.29 4.70 4.73
N TRP A 67 -6.98 4.82 6.01
CA TRP A 67 -7.82 4.34 7.11
C TRP A 67 -9.01 5.26 7.34
N THR A 68 -8.80 6.57 7.44
CA THR A 68 -9.83 7.61 7.57
C THR A 68 -10.82 7.54 6.42
N LEU A 69 -10.35 7.46 5.17
CA LEU A 69 -11.26 7.33 4.02
C LEU A 69 -12.09 6.04 4.06
N ARG A 70 -11.50 4.92 4.50
CA ARG A 70 -12.25 3.66 4.69
C ARG A 70 -13.24 3.76 5.84
N HIS A 71 -12.85 4.40 6.93
CA HIS A 71 -13.68 4.64 8.09
C HIS A 71 -14.85 5.55 7.71
N ASP A 72 -14.60 6.73 7.16
CA ASP A 72 -15.60 7.68 6.68
C ASP A 72 -16.57 7.00 5.70
N ARG A 73 -16.05 6.24 4.72
CA ARG A 73 -16.88 5.44 3.80
C ARG A 73 -17.77 4.43 4.52
N ASN A 74 -17.27 3.77 5.57
CA ASN A 74 -18.03 2.80 6.35
C ASN A 74 -18.98 3.46 7.37
N SER A 75 -18.71 4.71 7.77
CA SER A 75 -19.56 5.52 8.64
C SER A 75 -20.68 6.23 7.87
N LEU A 76 -20.60 6.30 6.54
CA LEU A 76 -21.72 6.75 5.73
C LEU A 76 -22.91 5.81 5.93
N PRO A 77 -24.10 6.33 6.28
CA PRO A 77 -25.29 5.52 6.40
C PRO A 77 -25.57 4.83 5.06
N ALA A 78 -26.08 3.60 5.12
CA ALA A 78 -26.28 2.77 3.92
C ALA A 78 -27.11 3.49 2.85
N SER A 79 -28.05 4.35 3.24
CA SER A 79 -28.86 5.22 2.37
C SER A 79 -28.06 6.16 1.46
N MET A 80 -26.81 6.47 1.79
CA MET A 80 -25.90 7.34 1.03
C MET A 80 -24.86 6.55 0.21
N THR A 81 -24.94 5.21 0.21
CA THR A 81 -24.07 4.31 -0.56
C THR A 81 -24.92 3.47 -1.51
N ASP A 82 -24.34 2.94 -2.60
CA ASP A 82 -25.07 2.16 -3.61
C ASP A 82 -25.77 0.90 -3.02
N ARG A 83 -25.32 0.44 -1.84
CA ARG A 83 -25.98 -0.61 -1.04
C ARG A 83 -27.37 -0.22 -0.53
N GLY A 84 -27.63 1.03 -0.17
CA GLY A 84 -28.94 1.47 0.34
C GLY A 84 -30.02 1.60 -0.72
N ARG A 85 -29.63 1.67 -2.01
CA ARG A 85 -30.56 1.70 -3.14
C ARG A 85 -31.23 0.34 -3.40
N LEU A 86 -30.55 -0.76 -3.04
CA LEU A 86 -31.07 -2.12 -3.22
C LEU A 86 -32.08 -2.51 -2.13
N GLU A 87 -31.90 -2.06 -0.88
CA GLU A 87 -32.82 -2.41 0.22
C GLU A 87 -34.15 -1.66 0.18
N HIS A 88 -34.18 -0.39 -0.24
CA HIS A 88 -35.43 0.36 -0.40
C HIS A 88 -36.35 -0.25 -1.47
N ASN A 89 -35.78 -0.86 -2.51
CA ASN A 89 -36.56 -1.49 -3.58
C ASN A 89 -37.24 -2.79 -3.10
N HIS A 90 -36.61 -3.51 -2.17
CA HIS A 90 -37.15 -4.75 -1.62
C HIS A 90 -38.35 -4.52 -0.68
N HIS A 91 -38.37 -3.42 0.08
CA HIS A 91 -39.50 -3.05 0.93
C HIS A 91 -40.71 -2.55 0.13
N HIS A 92 -40.49 -1.84 -0.99
CA HIS A 92 -41.59 -1.34 -1.82
C HIS A 92 -42.33 -2.45 -2.59
N ARG A 93 -41.67 -3.59 -2.81
CA ARG A 93 -42.25 -4.77 -3.49
C ARG A 93 -43.09 -5.67 -2.58
N ARG A 94 -43.05 -5.47 -1.26
CA ARG A 94 -43.75 -6.31 -0.27
C ARG A 94 -45.13 -5.79 0.15
N TYR A 95 -45.54 -4.62 -0.34
CA TYR A 95 -46.83 -3.98 -0.07
C TYR A 95 -47.75 -3.93 -1.32
N LEU A 96 -47.39 -4.65 -2.37
CA LEU A 96 -48.11 -4.68 -3.66
C LEU A 96 -48.56 -6.10 -4.06
N ASP A 97 -48.54 -7.04 -3.13
CA ASP A 97 -49.12 -8.39 -3.27
C ASP A 97 -50.27 -8.57 -2.28
#